data_AF-A0A3D3MGK8-F1
#
_entry.id   AF-A0A3D3MGK8-F1
#
_cell.length_a   1.000
_cell.length_b   1.000
_cell.length_c   1.000
_cell.angle_alpha   90.00
_cell.angle_beta   90.00
_cell.angle_gamma   90.00
#
_symmetry.space_group_name_H-M   'P 1'
#
loop_
_entity.id
_entity.type
_entity.pdbx_description
1 polymer ?
#
loop_
_entity_poly.entity_id
_entity_poly.type
_entity_poly.pdbx_seq_one_letter_code
_entity_poly.pdbx_strand_id
1 'polypeptide(L)'
;MQNLKYQIKYINPDLLSWAAEEIEKLSDILMEEEKLIHIIDGLYDEVAVLLFSTDSRIIFKGIGIDFIEVIPHEKITSIAYSDSLKVLEINTEEKVFVLEKSNPELAQQFCTSVNKFLKGTDQNEEISDTSVFELLVQLGKLRENGVLTNDEFTEQKKKLLEKL
;
A
#
# COMPACT_ATOMS: atom_id res chain seq x y z
N MET A 1 -10.06 7.52 -12.62
CA MET A 1 -8.94 6.72 -12.07
C MET A 1 -7.60 7.28 -12.52
N GLN A 2 -6.87 7.97 -11.64
CA GLN A 2 -5.42 8.17 -11.79
C GLN A 2 -4.75 6.81 -11.95
N ASN A 3 -3.81 6.72 -12.89
CA ASN A 3 -3.30 5.47 -13.45
C ASN A 3 -2.72 4.54 -12.35
N LEU A 4 -3.51 3.53 -11.98
CA LEU A 4 -3.25 2.55 -10.90
C LEU A 4 -1.86 1.91 -11.04
N LYS A 5 -1.40 1.67 -12.27
CA LYS A 5 -0.05 1.15 -12.53
C LYS A 5 1.05 2.09 -12.02
N TYR A 6 0.90 3.41 -12.12
CA TYR A 6 1.88 4.34 -11.54
C TYR A 6 1.86 4.31 -10.01
N GLN A 7 0.68 4.18 -9.39
CA GLN A 7 0.58 4.05 -7.93
C GLN A 7 1.29 2.78 -7.45
N ILE A 8 1.01 1.65 -8.11
CA ILE A 8 1.65 0.37 -7.79
C ILE A 8 3.15 0.41 -8.05
N LYS A 9 3.60 1.06 -9.13
CA LYS A 9 5.04 1.24 -9.39
C LYS A 9 5.77 1.96 -8.25
N TYR A 10 5.11 2.91 -7.59
CA TYR A 10 5.66 3.64 -6.46
C TYR A 10 5.66 2.81 -5.16
N ILE A 11 4.63 1.98 -4.97
CA ILE A 11 4.42 1.18 -3.76
C ILE A 11 5.25 -0.12 -3.78
N ASN A 12 5.21 -0.86 -4.88
CA ASN A 12 5.89 -2.14 -5.08
C ASN A 12 6.30 -2.30 -6.56
N PRO A 13 7.46 -1.75 -6.97
CA PRO A 13 7.88 -1.73 -8.36
C PRO A 13 8.08 -3.13 -8.97
N ASP A 14 8.50 -4.11 -8.16
CA ASP A 14 8.77 -5.47 -8.61
C ASP A 14 7.49 -6.20 -9.04
N LEU A 15 6.35 -5.83 -8.47
CA LEU A 15 5.06 -6.48 -8.76
C LEU A 15 4.63 -6.34 -10.22
N LEU A 16 5.00 -5.23 -10.87
CA LEU A 16 4.68 -4.98 -12.28
C LEU A 16 5.45 -5.87 -13.25
N SER A 17 6.52 -6.53 -12.80
CA SER A 17 7.32 -7.40 -13.67
C SER A 17 6.62 -8.71 -14.02
N TRP A 18 5.69 -9.17 -13.20
CA TRP A 18 5.05 -10.48 -13.36
C TRP A 18 3.53 -10.49 -13.14
N ALA A 19 2.97 -9.53 -12.40
CA ALA A 19 1.54 -9.46 -12.10
C ALA A 19 0.80 -8.38 -12.91
N ALA A 20 1.38 -7.88 -14.01
CA ALA A 20 0.81 -6.77 -14.79
C ALA A 20 -0.62 -7.03 -15.29
N GLU A 21 -0.90 -8.26 -15.75
CA GLU A 21 -2.24 -8.66 -16.22
C GLU A 21 -3.26 -8.68 -15.08
N GLU A 22 -2.88 -9.13 -13.88
CA GLU A 22 -3.77 -9.13 -12.72
C GLU A 22 -3.99 -7.71 -12.21
N ILE A 23 -2.97 -6.85 -12.28
CA ILE A 23 -3.08 -5.44 -11.92
C ILE A 23 -4.07 -4.68 -12.81
N GLU A 24 -4.14 -5.01 -14.10
CA GLU A 24 -5.15 -4.42 -15.00
C GLU A 24 -6.57 -4.78 -14.57
N LYS A 25 -6.79 -5.98 -14.03
CA LYS A 25 -8.10 -6.43 -13.55
C LYS A 25 -8.49 -5.82 -12.20
N LEU A 26 -7.54 -5.23 -11.47
CA LEU A 26 -7.85 -4.60 -10.17
C LEU A 26 -8.84 -3.44 -10.32
N SER A 27 -8.87 -2.75 -11.47
CA SER A 27 -9.86 -1.68 -11.70
C SER A 27 -11.30 -2.16 -11.66
N ASP A 28 -11.54 -3.44 -11.95
CA ASP A 28 -12.89 -4.02 -11.93
C ASP A 28 -13.33 -4.40 -10.50
N ILE A 29 -12.38 -4.44 -9.56
CA ILE A 29 -12.59 -4.82 -8.16
C ILE A 29 -12.71 -3.58 -7.26
N LEU A 30 -11.95 -2.53 -7.59
CA LEU A 30 -11.94 -1.26 -6.87
C LEU A 30 -13.16 -0.41 -7.24
N MET A 31 -13.77 0.24 -6.25
CA MET A 31 -14.80 1.25 -6.52
C MET A 31 -14.17 2.50 -7.15
N GLU A 32 -14.94 3.28 -7.93
CA GLU A 32 -14.41 4.42 -8.71
C GLU A 32 -13.62 5.45 -7.88
N GLU A 33 -13.97 5.62 -6.61
CA GLU A 33 -13.37 6.58 -5.67
C GLU A 33 -12.42 5.93 -4.64
N GLU A 34 -12.31 4.60 -4.66
CA GLU A 34 -11.54 3.84 -3.68
C GLU A 34 -10.03 4.03 -3.92
N LYS A 35 -9.30 4.45 -2.88
CA LYS A 35 -7.87 4.79 -2.99
C LYS A 35 -7.00 3.65 -2.51
N LEU A 36 -6.01 3.26 -3.31
CA LEU A 36 -5.04 2.24 -2.93
C LEU A 36 -4.05 2.80 -1.90
N ILE A 37 -3.95 2.15 -0.73
CA ILE A 37 -2.97 2.49 0.32
C ILE A 37 -1.66 1.75 0.07
N HIS A 38 -1.74 0.43 -0.10
CA HIS A 38 -0.58 -0.42 -0.31
C HIS A 38 -0.99 -1.72 -1.01
N ILE A 39 -0.05 -2.33 -1.73
CA ILE A 39 -0.20 -3.64 -2.37
C ILE A 39 1.08 -4.46 -2.23
N ILE A 40 0.93 -5.74 -1.95
CA ILE A 40 1.98 -6.76 -1.98
C ILE A 40 1.42 -8.06 -2.57
N ASP A 41 2.31 -8.97 -2.91
CA ASP A 41 2.03 -10.36 -3.27
C ASP A 41 2.43 -11.31 -2.13
N GLY A 42 1.82 -12.49 -2.06
CA GLY A 42 2.23 -13.57 -1.16
C GLY A 42 1.44 -14.86 -1.39
N LEU A 43 1.54 -15.79 -0.44
CA LEU A 43 0.73 -17.01 -0.43
C LEU A 43 -0.30 -16.94 0.70
N TYR A 44 -1.56 -17.18 0.38
CA TYR A 44 -2.65 -17.34 1.35
C TYR A 44 -3.25 -18.73 1.15
N ASP A 45 -3.13 -19.60 2.17
CA ASP A 45 -3.60 -21.00 2.09
C ASP A 45 -3.07 -21.74 0.85
N GLU A 46 -1.75 -21.68 0.64
CA GLU A 46 -1.03 -22.24 -0.53
C GLU A 46 -1.38 -21.62 -1.90
N VAL A 47 -2.28 -20.63 -1.93
CA VAL A 47 -2.69 -19.93 -3.15
C VAL A 47 -1.90 -18.63 -3.30
N ALA A 48 -1.35 -18.40 -4.50
CA ALA A 48 -0.74 -17.12 -4.85
C ALA A 48 -1.79 -16.01 -4.93
N VAL A 49 -1.58 -14.94 -4.16
CA VAL A 49 -2.53 -13.83 -4.04
C VAL A 49 -1.84 -12.48 -4.13
N LEU A 50 -2.59 -11.48 -4.60
CA LEU A 50 -2.34 -10.08 -4.32
C LEU A 50 -3.07 -9.70 -3.04
N LEU A 51 -2.34 -9.14 -2.08
CA LEU A 51 -2.90 -8.51 -0.88
C LEU A 51 -2.80 -6.99 -1.05
N PHE A 52 -3.93 -6.31 -1.05
CA PHE A 52 -3.95 -4.85 -1.11
C PHE A 52 -4.94 -4.25 -0.12
N SER A 53 -4.54 -3.11 0.45
CA SER A 53 -5.43 -2.29 1.26
C SER A 53 -5.85 -1.08 0.45
N THR A 54 -7.13 -0.77 0.52
CA THR A 54 -7.70 0.50 0.08
C THR A 54 -7.96 1.39 1.29
N ASP A 55 -8.61 2.53 1.10
CA ASP A 55 -9.08 3.42 2.15
C ASP A 55 -10.34 2.93 2.90
N SER A 56 -10.84 1.73 2.59
CA SER A 56 -12.01 1.15 3.28
C SER A 56 -11.85 -0.30 3.74
N ARG A 57 -11.01 -1.10 3.05
CA ARG A 57 -10.91 -2.54 3.25
C ARG A 57 -9.58 -3.09 2.81
N ILE A 58 -9.27 -4.30 3.28
CA ILE A 58 -8.18 -5.13 2.77
C ILE A 58 -8.78 -6.22 1.88
N ILE A 59 -8.13 -6.52 0.77
CA ILE A 59 -8.58 -7.50 -0.23
C ILE A 59 -7.44 -8.46 -0.53
N PHE A 60 -7.75 -9.75 -0.50
CA PHE A 60 -6.96 -10.81 -1.10
C PHE A 60 -7.57 -11.16 -2.46
N LYS A 61 -6.78 -11.09 -3.52
CA LYS A 61 -7.17 -11.53 -4.87
C LYS A 61 -6.28 -12.68 -5.32
N GLY A 62 -6.88 -13.84 -5.59
CA GLY A 62 -6.17 -15.00 -6.14
C GLY A 62 -5.66 -14.73 -7.55
N ILE A 63 -4.45 -15.18 -7.84
CA ILE A 63 -3.81 -15.02 -9.15
C ILE A 63 -4.18 -16.23 -10.01
N GLY A 64 -4.74 -15.98 -11.21
CA GLY A 64 -5.16 -17.05 -12.12
C GLY A 64 -6.39 -17.84 -11.69
N ILE A 65 -7.04 -17.45 -10.58
CA ILE A 65 -8.27 -18.09 -10.08
C ILE A 65 -9.33 -17.06 -9.68
N ASP A 66 -10.58 -17.50 -9.63
CA ASP A 66 -11.71 -16.72 -9.15
C ASP A 66 -11.83 -16.82 -7.62
N PHE A 67 -10.89 -16.17 -6.92
CA PHE A 67 -10.86 -16.08 -5.47
C PHE A 67 -10.72 -14.61 -5.05
N ILE A 68 -11.64 -14.14 -4.21
CA ILE A 68 -11.61 -12.82 -3.58
C ILE A 68 -12.05 -12.98 -2.14
N GLU A 69 -11.24 -12.48 -1.21
CA GLU A 69 -11.58 -12.38 0.21
C GLU A 69 -11.42 -10.92 0.64
N VAL A 70 -12.39 -10.40 1.39
CA VAL A 70 -12.49 -8.97 1.72
C VAL A 70 -12.67 -8.78 3.21
N ILE A 71 -11.81 -7.95 3.79
CA ILE A 71 -11.80 -7.64 5.21
C ILE A 71 -12.06 -6.13 5.38
N PRO A 72 -13.26 -5.73 5.83
CA PRO A 72 -13.53 -4.34 6.18
C PRO A 72 -12.56 -3.85 7.26
N HIS A 73 -12.06 -2.61 7.14
CA HIS A 73 -11.13 -2.04 8.11
C HIS A 73 -11.69 -2.03 9.55
N GLU A 74 -12.99 -1.78 9.70
CA GLU A 74 -13.69 -1.79 11.00
C GLU A 74 -13.61 -3.14 11.74
N LYS A 75 -13.35 -4.24 11.03
CA LYS A 75 -13.23 -5.58 11.64
C LYS A 75 -11.79 -5.93 12.02
N ILE A 76 -10.81 -5.11 11.64
CA ILE A 76 -9.39 -5.40 11.86
C ILE A 76 -9.01 -4.95 13.27
N THR A 77 -8.51 -5.90 14.06
CA THR A 77 -8.02 -5.63 15.43
C THR A 77 -6.51 -5.39 15.45
N SER A 78 -5.75 -6.03 14.55
CA SER A 78 -4.33 -5.73 14.36
C SER A 78 -3.79 -6.26 13.04
N ILE A 79 -2.70 -5.64 12.57
CA ILE A 79 -1.92 -6.08 11.41
C ILE A 79 -0.44 -6.06 11.79
N ALA A 80 0.24 -7.21 11.64
CA ALA A 80 1.65 -7.33 12.00
C ALA A 80 2.38 -8.31 11.08
N TYR A 81 3.69 -8.12 10.94
CA TYR A 81 4.57 -9.08 10.28
C TYR A 81 5.46 -9.77 11.30
N SER A 82 5.53 -11.10 11.23
CA SER A 82 6.41 -11.94 12.03
C SER A 82 7.60 -12.38 11.18
N ASP A 83 8.77 -11.79 11.42
CA ASP A 83 10.00 -12.14 10.68
C ASP A 83 10.46 -13.58 10.95
N SER A 84 10.26 -14.06 12.18
CA SER A 84 10.59 -15.46 12.55
C SER A 84 9.76 -16.49 11.79
N LEU A 85 8.50 -16.18 11.50
CA LEU A 85 7.58 -17.08 10.80
C LEU A 85 7.48 -16.73 9.30
N LYS A 86 7.98 -15.57 8.89
CA LYS A 86 7.86 -14.98 7.54
C LYS A 86 6.40 -14.84 7.09
N VAL A 87 5.52 -14.46 8.02
CA VAL A 87 4.09 -14.28 7.75
C VAL A 87 3.62 -12.89 8.15
N LEU A 88 2.69 -12.35 7.37
CA LEU A 88 1.88 -11.19 7.71
C LEU A 88 0.54 -11.68 8.23
N GLU A 89 0.19 -11.27 9.44
CA GLU A 89 -1.05 -11.62 10.11
C GLU A 89 -1.99 -10.42 10.16
N ILE A 90 -3.24 -10.62 9.72
CA ILE A 90 -4.34 -9.69 9.89
C ILE A 90 -5.32 -10.36 10.84
N ASN A 91 -5.42 -9.82 12.04
CA ASN A 91 -6.34 -10.31 13.06
C ASN A 91 -7.67 -9.55 12.96
N THR A 92 -8.75 -10.29 13.02
CA THR A 92 -10.11 -9.77 13.22
C THR A 92 -10.69 -10.37 14.50
N GLU A 93 -11.89 -9.96 14.90
CA GLU A 93 -12.57 -10.58 16.05
C GLU A 93 -12.91 -12.06 15.82
N GLU A 94 -13.14 -12.45 14.56
CA GLU A 94 -13.66 -13.78 14.20
C GLU A 94 -12.59 -14.72 13.64
N LYS A 95 -11.57 -14.16 12.96
CA LYS A 95 -10.61 -14.93 12.17
C LYS A 95 -9.23 -14.27 12.13
N VAL A 96 -8.19 -15.10 12.09
CA VAL A 96 -6.82 -14.68 11.77
C VAL A 96 -6.53 -15.03 10.31
N PHE A 97 -6.10 -14.05 9.54
CA PHE A 97 -5.67 -14.24 8.15
C PHE A 97 -4.14 -14.20 8.11
N VAL A 98 -3.54 -15.22 7.50
CA VAL A 98 -2.09 -15.39 7.45
C VAL A 98 -1.63 -15.39 6.00
N LEU A 99 -0.81 -14.40 5.64
CA LEU A 99 -0.16 -14.33 4.34
C LEU A 99 1.32 -14.69 4.51
N GLU A 100 1.78 -15.74 3.85
CA GLU A 100 3.22 -16.02 3.77
C GLU A 100 3.89 -15.00 2.85
N LYS A 101 4.90 -14.31 3.39
CA LYS A 101 5.68 -13.30 2.68
C LYS A 101 7.16 -13.42 3.00
N SER A 102 7.92 -13.83 1.99
CA SER A 102 9.36 -14.06 2.08
C SER A 102 10.22 -12.79 2.05
N ASN A 103 9.67 -11.64 1.61
CA ASN A 103 10.36 -10.34 1.64
C ASN A 103 9.88 -9.53 2.86
N PRO A 104 10.69 -9.46 3.95
CA PRO A 104 10.32 -8.78 5.18
C PRO A 104 10.10 -7.28 5.01
N GLU A 105 10.89 -6.63 4.15
CA GLU A 105 10.84 -5.18 3.97
C GLU A 105 9.49 -4.76 3.39
N LEU A 106 9.03 -5.42 2.32
CA LEU A 106 7.73 -5.14 1.72
C LEU A 106 6.58 -5.46 2.68
N ALA A 107 6.67 -6.54 3.46
CA ALA A 107 5.65 -6.88 4.44
C ALA A 107 5.57 -5.82 5.56
N GLN A 108 6.70 -5.37 6.07
CA GLN A 108 6.77 -4.32 7.09
C GLN A 108 6.26 -2.97 6.56
N GLN A 109 6.58 -2.62 5.31
CA GLN A 109 6.07 -1.40 4.65
C GLN A 109 4.55 -1.44 4.50
N PHE A 110 3.99 -2.60 4.12
CA PHE A 110 2.55 -2.81 4.09
C PHE A 110 1.92 -2.59 5.47
N CYS A 111 2.40 -3.32 6.49
CA CYS A 111 1.90 -3.19 7.86
C CYS A 111 1.99 -1.74 8.36
N THR A 112 3.10 -1.05 8.09
CA THR A 112 3.31 0.34 8.51
C THR A 112 2.31 1.29 7.85
N SER A 113 2.13 1.18 6.53
CA SER A 113 1.28 2.07 5.75
C SER A 113 -0.20 1.89 6.12
N VAL A 114 -0.65 0.64 6.24
CA VAL A 114 -2.04 0.34 6.61
C VAL A 114 -2.31 0.73 8.06
N ASN A 115 -1.44 0.39 9.02
CA ASN A 115 -1.62 0.81 10.41
C ASN A 115 -1.60 2.35 10.57
N LYS A 116 -0.77 3.07 9.78
CA LYS A 116 -0.79 4.54 9.79
C LYS A 116 -2.14 5.09 9.32
N PHE A 117 -2.71 4.50 8.28
CA PHE A 117 -4.03 4.89 7.79
C PHE A 117 -5.14 4.59 8.81
N LEU A 118 -5.16 3.38 9.37
CA LEU A 118 -6.16 2.96 10.38
C LEU A 118 -6.10 3.83 11.64
N LYS A 119 -4.91 4.24 12.08
CA LYS A 119 -4.75 5.16 13.23
C LYS A 119 -5.09 6.61 12.88
N GLY A 120 -4.92 7.00 11.62
CA GLY A 120 -5.25 8.33 11.11
C GLY A 120 -6.74 8.57 10.88
N THR A 121 -7.57 7.53 10.94
CA THR A 121 -9.04 7.63 10.80
C THR A 121 -9.74 7.91 12.14
N ASP A 122 -9.04 7.80 13.28
CA ASP A 122 -9.55 8.12 14.62
C ASP A 122 -9.46 9.63 14.98
N GLN A 123 -8.98 10.49 14.08
CA GLN A 123 -8.96 11.94 14.28
C GLN A 123 -9.69 12.64 13.14
N ASN A 124 -10.91 13.10 13.45
CA ASN A 124 -11.38 14.36 12.88
C ASN A 124 -10.30 15.41 13.20
N GLU A 125 -9.49 15.82 12.23
CA GLU A 125 -8.96 17.19 12.11
C GLU A 125 -8.12 17.37 10.83
N GLU A 126 -8.54 18.37 10.06
CA GLU A 126 -7.73 19.34 9.31
C GLU A 126 -6.65 18.85 8.32
N ILE A 127 -6.99 19.04 7.05
CA ILE A 127 -6.04 19.28 5.97
C ILE A 127 -5.22 20.54 6.32
N SER A 128 -3.99 20.40 6.81
CA SER A 128 -2.85 21.27 6.43
C SER A 128 -1.57 20.88 7.17
N ASP A 129 -0.44 21.13 6.52
CA ASP A 129 0.93 21.15 7.06
C ASP A 129 1.67 19.82 7.26
N THR A 130 1.11 18.80 7.93
CA THR A 130 1.91 17.59 8.22
C THR A 130 2.28 16.79 6.96
N SER A 131 1.41 16.77 5.94
CA SER A 131 1.65 16.04 4.68
C SER A 131 2.74 16.68 3.79
N VAL A 132 2.90 18.00 3.81
CA VAL A 132 3.89 18.70 2.98
C VAL A 132 5.31 18.38 3.47
N PHE A 133 5.51 18.31 4.77
CA PHE A 133 6.80 17.91 5.34
C PHE A 133 7.17 16.47 5.00
N GLU A 134 6.21 15.52 5.02
CA GLU A 134 6.47 14.14 4.58
C GLU A 134 6.83 14.05 3.09
N LEU A 135 6.14 14.81 2.23
CA LEU A 135 6.43 14.90 0.80
C LEU A 135 7.82 15.51 0.53
N LEU A 136 8.24 16.50 1.33
CA LEU A 136 9.59 17.08 1.23
C LEU A 136 10.69 16.08 1.60
N VAL A 137 10.45 15.21 2.59
CA VAL A 137 11.38 14.13 2.97
C VAL A 137 11.50 13.10 1.85
N GLN A 138 10.38 12.69 1.25
CA GLN A 138 10.38 11.76 0.11
C GLN A 138 11.08 12.35 -1.12
N LEU A 139 10.83 13.63 -1.42
CA LEU A 139 11.49 14.33 -2.52
C LEU A 139 13.01 14.37 -2.33
N GLY A 140 13.49 14.53 -1.10
CA GLY A 140 14.92 14.47 -0.76
C GLY A 140 15.56 13.12 -1.09
N LYS A 141 14.88 12.02 -0.75
CA LYS A 141 15.34 10.65 -1.05
C LYS A 141 15.46 10.39 -2.56
N LEU A 142 14.54 10.92 -3.36
CA LEU A 142 14.58 10.76 -4.82
C LEU A 142 15.79 11.44 -5.46
N ARG A 143 16.17 12.62 -4.96
CA ARG A 143 17.40 13.30 -5.39
C ARG A 143 18.65 12.52 -4.95
N GLU A 144 18.68 12.06 -3.70
CA GLU A 144 19.83 11.30 -3.16
C GLU A 144 20.05 9.98 -3.90
N ASN A 145 18.98 9.33 -4.34
CA ASN A 145 19.04 8.11 -5.13
C ASN A 145 19.29 8.37 -6.64
N GLY A 146 19.53 9.62 -7.04
CA GLY A 146 19.83 9.99 -8.43
C GLY A 146 18.65 9.86 -9.40
N VAL A 147 17.43 9.73 -8.88
CA VAL A 147 16.19 9.62 -9.68
C VAL A 147 15.77 10.99 -10.23
N LEU A 148 16.06 12.06 -9.48
CA LEU A 148 15.82 13.44 -9.89
C LEU A 148 17.13 14.17 -10.07
N THR A 149 17.21 14.98 -11.12
CA THR A 149 18.24 16.00 -11.26
C THR A 149 18.04 17.11 -10.23
N ASN A 150 19.09 17.89 -9.97
CA ASN A 150 19.00 19.01 -9.03
C ASN A 150 17.96 20.06 -9.45
N ASP A 151 17.77 20.24 -10.74
CA ASP A 151 16.83 21.22 -11.30
C ASP A 151 15.38 20.77 -11.07
N GLU A 152 15.07 19.50 -11.36
CA GLU A 152 13.75 18.90 -11.12
C GLU A 152 13.38 18.87 -9.63
N PHE A 153 14.35 18.54 -8.78
CA PHE A 153 14.17 18.58 -7.32
C PHE A 153 13.81 19.99 -6.84
N THR A 154 14.52 21.00 -7.34
CA THR A 154 14.34 22.40 -6.91
C THR A 154 12.96 22.93 -7.32
N GLU A 155 12.52 22.61 -8.54
CA GLU A 155 11.20 23.03 -9.04
C GLU A 155 10.05 22.40 -8.24
N GLN A 156 10.15 21.09 -7.96
CA GLN A 156 9.17 20.35 -7.17
C GLN A 156 9.13 20.81 -5.71
N LYS A 157 10.30 21.02 -5.09
CA LYS A 157 10.41 21.51 -3.70
C LYS A 157 9.74 22.87 -3.54
N LYS A 158 9.93 23.78 -4.50
CA LYS A 158 9.32 25.11 -4.48
C LYS A 158 7.79 25.02 -4.52
N LYS A 159 7.24 24.21 -5.41
CA LYS A 159 5.78 23.97 -5.51
C LYS A 159 5.17 23.38 -4.25
N LEU A 160 5.93 22.55 -3.52
CA LEU A 160 5.49 21.99 -2.24
C LEU A 160 5.54 23.03 -1.11
N LEU A 161 6.57 23.87 -1.08
CA LEU A 161 6.69 24.95 -0.08
C LEU A 161 5.67 26.07 -0.27
N GLU A 162 5.18 26.30 -1.49
CA GLU A 162 4.09 27.26 -1.78
C GLU A 162 2.70 26.76 -1.35
N LYS A 163 2.59 25.49 -0.91
CA LYS A 163 1.36 24.88 -0.38
C LYS A 163 1.29 24.84 1.15
N LEU A 164 2.34 25.32 1.82
CA LEU A 164 2.32 25.73 3.23
C LEU A 164 1.71 27.13 3.33
#